data_AF-A0A948IW59-F1
#
_entry.id   AF-A0A948IW59-F1
#
_cell.length_a   1.000
_cell.length_b   1.000
_cell.length_c   1.000
_cell.angle_alpha   90.00
_cell.angle_beta   90.00
_cell.angle_gamma   90.00
#
_symmetry.space_group_name_H-M   'P 1'
#
loop_
_entity.id
_entity.type
_entity.pdbx_description
1 polymer ?
#
loop_
_entity_poly.entity_id
_entity_poly.type
_entity_poly.pdbx_seq_one_letter_code
_entity_poly.pdbx_strand_id
1 'polypeptide(L)'
;MRVIQLHPPFDHGAALRVPPAHDKKNWSLLWQWLGEDAQSVAEASSAVQVRTPEGPVVAHCGDWIVLSHSGAFHVAHTMRAMDS
;
A
#
# COMPACT_ATOMS: atom_id res chain seq x y z
N MET A 1 26.66 1.54 22.42
CA MET A 1 25.83 0.42 21.95
C MET A 1 24.58 1.02 21.32
N ARG A 2 24.37 0.91 20.00
CA ARG A 2 23.14 1.38 19.36
C ARG A 2 22.10 0.29 19.53
N VAL A 3 21.01 0.60 20.23
CA VAL A 3 19.83 -0.28 20.27
C VAL A 3 19.27 -0.28 18.86
N ILE A 4 19.41 -1.41 18.16
CA ILE A 4 18.65 -1.65 16.94
C ILE A 4 17.22 -1.81 17.43
N GLN A 5 16.40 -0.76 17.33
CA GLN A 5 14.96 -0.91 17.40
C GLN A 5 14.57 -1.73 16.17
N LEU A 6 14.57 -3.06 16.33
CA LEU A 6 13.85 -3.92 15.44
C LEU A 6 12.39 -3.49 15.61
N HIS A 7 11.84 -2.83 14.59
CA HIS A 7 10.40 -2.58 14.54
C HIS A 7 9.74 -3.92 14.85
N PRO A 8 8.78 -3.99 15.79
CA PRO A 8 8.08 -5.24 16.04
C PRO A 8 7.58 -5.78 14.69
N PRO A 9 7.69 -7.09 14.44
CA PRO A 9 7.29 -7.67 13.16
C PRO A 9 5.87 -7.23 12.86
N PHE A 10 5.66 -6.62 11.69
CA PHE A 10 4.33 -6.24 11.25
C PHE A 10 3.46 -7.51 11.24
N ASP A 11 2.36 -7.51 11.98
CA ASP A 11 1.45 -8.65 12.05
C ASP A 11 0.58 -8.65 10.80
N HIS A 12 1.02 -9.39 9.78
CA HIS A 12 0.40 -9.42 8.46
C HIS A 12 -1.01 -10.03 8.56
N GLY A 13 -2.03 -9.25 8.20
CA GLY A 13 -3.41 -9.73 8.06
C GLY A 13 -3.78 -9.96 6.60
N ALA A 14 -4.66 -9.12 6.06
CA ALA A 14 -5.10 -9.21 4.67
C ALA A 14 -4.21 -8.36 3.75
N ALA A 15 -4.03 -8.79 2.50
CA ALA A 15 -3.28 -8.03 1.51
C ALA A 15 -4.02 -7.95 0.18
N LEU A 16 -4.05 -6.76 -0.42
CA LEU A 16 -4.54 -6.54 -1.78
C LEU A 16 -3.42 -5.95 -2.64
N ARG A 17 -3.42 -6.36 -3.91
CA ARG A 17 -2.48 -5.83 -4.89
C ARG A 17 -3.05 -4.54 -5.48
N VAL A 18 -2.21 -3.54 -5.69
CA VAL A 18 -2.60 -2.35 -6.45
C VAL A 18 -2.82 -2.76 -7.91
N PRO A 19 -4.03 -2.62 -8.47
CA PRO A 19 -4.35 -3.06 -9.81
C PRO A 19 -3.69 -2.19 -10.89
N PRO A 20 -3.55 -2.70 -12.12
CA PRO A 20 -3.20 -1.87 -13.27
C PRO A 20 -4.31 -0.86 -13.61
N ALA A 21 -3.96 0.26 -14.24
CA ALA A 21 -4.89 1.36 -14.58
C ALA A 21 -6.19 0.92 -15.28
N HIS A 22 -6.09 -0.09 -16.15
CA HIS A 22 -7.22 -0.54 -16.95
C HIS A 22 -8.21 -1.43 -16.18
N ASP A 23 -7.83 -1.94 -15.02
CA ASP A 23 -8.64 -2.88 -14.23
C ASP A 23 -9.59 -2.17 -13.26
N LYS A 24 -10.63 -1.56 -13.83
CA LYS A 24 -11.61 -0.77 -13.08
C LYS A 24 -12.30 -1.56 -11.97
N LYS A 25 -12.53 -2.86 -12.17
CA LYS A 25 -13.22 -3.71 -11.19
C LYS A 25 -12.39 -3.88 -9.93
N ASN A 26 -11.11 -4.25 -10.08
CA ASN A 26 -10.24 -4.41 -8.93
C ASN A 26 -9.88 -3.07 -8.29
N TRP A 27 -9.87 -1.97 -9.04
CA TRP A 27 -9.78 -0.63 -8.46
C TRP A 27 -10.98 -0.31 -7.55
N SER A 28 -12.21 -0.57 -7.99
CA SER A 28 -13.39 -0.38 -7.14
C SER A 28 -13.35 -1.23 -5.86
N LEU A 29 -12.89 -2.48 -5.96
CA LEU A 29 -12.69 -3.34 -4.80
C LEU A 29 -11.65 -2.74 -3.83
N LEU A 30 -10.52 -2.28 -4.37
CA LEU A 30 -9.46 -1.68 -3.57
C LEU A 30 -9.96 -0.42 -2.84
N TRP A 31 -10.69 0.46 -3.53
CA TRP A 31 -11.27 1.66 -2.91
C TRP A 31 -12.27 1.32 -1.81
N GLN A 32 -13.12 0.31 -2.02
CA GLN A 32 -14.07 -0.13 -1.00
C GLN A 32 -13.34 -0.72 0.22
N TRP A 33 -12.23 -1.43 0.00
CA TRP A 33 -11.46 -2.04 1.08
C TRP A 33 -10.67 -1.00 1.90
N LEU A 34 -10.09 0.00 1.24
CA LEU A 34 -9.31 1.05 1.90
C LEU A 34 -10.18 2.12 2.57
N GLY A 35 -11.37 2.39 2.02
CA GLY A 35 -12.28 3.39 2.57
C GLY A 35 -11.63 4.78 2.69
N GLU A 36 -11.70 5.36 3.89
CA GLU A 36 -11.21 6.71 4.19
C GLU A 36 -9.69 6.80 4.37
N ASP A 37 -9.00 5.67 4.48
CA ASP A 37 -7.55 5.61 4.60
C ASP A 37 -6.84 5.78 3.25
N ALA A 38 -7.58 5.95 2.16
CA ALA A 38 -7.01 6.16 0.84
C ALA A 38 -7.41 7.48 0.19
N GLN A 39 -6.48 8.04 -0.58
CA GLN A 39 -6.68 9.23 -1.38
C GLN A 39 -6.17 9.02 -2.81
N SER A 40 -6.89 9.60 -3.77
CA SER A 40 -6.47 9.58 -5.17
C SER A 40 -5.27 10.50 -5.38
N VAL A 41 -4.33 10.06 -6.22
CA VAL A 41 -3.15 10.85 -6.60
C VAL A 41 -3.43 11.47 -7.96
N ALA A 42 -3.50 12.80 -8.04
CA ALA A 42 -3.87 13.53 -9.25
C ALA A 42 -2.95 13.25 -10.45
N GLU A 43 -1.66 12.96 -10.19
CA GLU A 43 -0.62 12.88 -11.22
C GLU A 43 -0.36 11.44 -11.72
N ALA A 44 -1.02 10.43 -11.16
CA ALA A 44 -0.74 9.03 -11.49
C ALA A 44 -2.01 8.19 -11.63
N SER A 45 -2.38 7.85 -12.86
CA SER A 45 -3.56 7.01 -13.19
C SER A 45 -3.47 5.56 -12.69
N SER A 46 -2.41 5.20 -11.98
CA SER A 46 -2.15 3.86 -11.43
C SER A 46 -1.45 3.93 -10.08
N ALA A 47 -1.86 4.87 -9.24
CA ALA A 47 -1.36 4.99 -7.89
C ALA A 47 -2.48 5.39 -6.92
N VAL A 48 -2.31 5.01 -5.67
CA VAL A 48 -3.17 5.38 -4.55
C VAL A 48 -2.28 5.78 -3.38
N GLN A 49 -2.65 6.85 -2.69
CA GLN A 49 -2.03 7.21 -1.42
C GLN A 49 -2.79 6.52 -0.29
N VAL A 50 -2.07 5.87 0.61
CA VAL A 50 -2.63 5.14 1.76
C VAL A 50 -2.08 5.75 3.04
N ARG A 51 -2.95 6.00 4.03
CA ARG A 51 -2.57 6.44 5.36
C ARG A 51 -1.93 5.26 6.10
N THR A 52 -0.69 5.43 6.54
CA THR A 52 0.03 4.47 7.39
C THR A 52 0.42 5.12 8.71
N PRO A 53 0.77 4.36 9.75
CA PRO A 53 1.24 4.92 11.03
C PRO A 53 2.47 5.83 10.89
N GLU A 54 3.33 5.55 9.90
CA GLU A 54 4.53 6.34 9.59
C GLU A 54 4.22 7.59 8.73
N GLY A 55 2.99 7.70 8.21
CA GLY A 55 2.52 8.78 7.36
C GLY A 55 1.88 8.30 6.06
N PRO A 56 1.41 9.21 5.19
CA PRO A 56 0.87 8.83 3.89
C PRO A 56 1.92 8.24 2.96
N VAL A 57 1.66 7.09 2.35
CA VAL A 57 2.54 6.40 1.40
C VAL A 57 1.84 6.20 0.07
N VAL A 58 2.53 6.46 -1.04
CA VAL A 58 1.98 6.22 -2.39
C VAL A 58 2.32 4.80 -2.84
N ALA A 59 1.29 4.00 -3.10
CA ALA A 59 1.40 2.66 -3.67
C ALA A 59 1.11 2.71 -5.18
N HIS A 60 1.97 2.11 -5.99
CA HIS A 60 1.83 2.04 -7.43
C HIS A 60 1.29 0.69 -7.90
N CYS A 61 0.80 0.61 -9.13
CA CYS A 61 0.42 -0.65 -9.76
C CYS A 61 1.47 -1.75 -9.52
N GLY A 62 1.02 -2.86 -8.95
CA GLY A 62 1.83 -4.02 -8.62
C GLY A 62 2.42 -4.04 -7.21
N ASP A 63 2.39 -2.92 -6.49
CA ASP A 63 2.67 -2.89 -5.06
C ASP A 63 1.59 -3.66 -4.30
N TRP A 64 1.91 -4.05 -3.07
CA TRP A 64 0.99 -4.66 -2.14
C TRP A 64 0.61 -3.67 -1.05
N ILE A 65 -0.67 -3.62 -0.73
CA ILE A 65 -1.17 -2.93 0.45
C ILE A 65 -1.62 -4.01 1.44
N VAL A 66 -1.03 -3.99 2.63
CA VAL A 66 -1.24 -4.99 3.69
C VAL A 66 -1.94 -4.30 4.85
N LEU A 67 -3.05 -4.87 5.31
CA LEU A 67 -3.75 -4.50 6.54
C LEU A 67 -3.28 -5.43 7.66
N SER A 68 -2.76 -4.89 8.75
CA SER A 68 -2.43 -5.69 9.93
C SER A 68 -3.67 -6.13 10.69
N HIS A 69 -3.55 -7.16 11.53
CA HIS A 69 -4.60 -7.51 12.50
C HIS A 69 -4.92 -6.38 13.49
N SER A 70 -3.96 -5.49 13.74
CA SER A 70 -4.14 -4.29 14.56
C SER A 70 -4.86 -3.14 13.85
N GLY A 71 -5.19 -3.28 12.55
CA GLY A 71 -5.96 -2.30 11.79
C GLY A 71 -5.12 -1.20 11.12
N ALA A 72 -3.82 -1.39 10.96
CA ALA A 72 -2.93 -0.43 10.29
C ALA A 72 -2.56 -0.90 8.89
N PHE A 73 -2.49 0.03 7.93
CA PHE A 73 -2.01 -0.26 6.59
C PHE A 73 -0.49 -0.11 6.46
N HIS A 74 0.09 -0.95 5.61
CA HIS A 74 1.49 -0.91 5.18
C HIS A 74 1.57 -1.15 3.67
N VAL A 75 2.49 -0.45 3.00
CA VAL A 75 2.74 -0.62 1.56
C VAL A 75 4.04 -1.37 1.37
N ALA A 76 3.96 -2.56 0.77
CA ALA A 76 5.12 -3.32 0.35
C ALA A 76 5.35 -3.09 -1.15
N HIS A 77 6.38 -2.30 -1.46
CA HIS A 77 6.73 -1.99 -2.84
C HIS A 77 7.27 -3.23 -3.55
N THR A 78 6.69 -3.56 -4.70
CA THR A 78 7.31 -4.56 -5.57
C THR A 78 8.47 -3.86 -6.26
N MET A 79 9.69 -4.40 -6.14
CA MET A 79 10.84 -3.88 -6.89
C MET A 79 10.44 -3.78 -8.37
N ARG A 80 10.37 -2.55 -8.89
CA ARG A 80 10.56 -2.37 -10.33
C ARG A 80 11.96 -2.89 -10.60
N ALA A 81 12.11 -3.82 -11.54
CA ALA A 81 13.40 -3.98 -12.17
C ALA A 81 13.75 -2.59 -12.71
N MET A 82 14.63 -1.87 -12.01
CA MET A 82 15.39 -0.81 -12.64
C MET A 82 16.30 -1.57 -13.61
N ASP A 83 15.85 -1.75 -14.84
CA ASP A 83 16.75 -2.03 -15.95
C ASP A 83 17.76 -0.86 -15.95
N SER A 84 18.93 -1.14 -15.38
CA SER A 84 20.09 -0.25 -15.35
C SER A 84 20.99 -0.60 -16.53
#